data_AF-A0A2E7HP14-F1
#
_entry.id   AF-A0A2E7HP14-F1
#
_cell.length_a   1.000
_cell.length_b   1.000
_cell.length_c   1.000
_cell.angle_alpha   90.00
_cell.angle_beta   90.00
_cell.angle_gamma   90.00
#
_symmetry.space_group_name_H-M   'P 1'
#
loop_
_entity.id
_entity.type
_entity.pdbx_description
1 polymer ?
#
loop_
_entity_poly.entity_id
_entity_poly.type
_entity_poly.pdbx_seq_one_letter_code
_entity_poly.pdbx_strand_id
1 'polypeptide(L)'
;TPGLLEEVTDWSSVLSFAGQVPTEDIEVGFLMSPFLKEMPDFENSISQEIGSPSIAKLVQVVFEEFASLDATKVELSLSAEEIMMRATASARKDSDLHVLFSSETKPFSPESANCVSGGGWMDAVVNINSDNLLQYVESVSDRINEKDPDAKELVTRYLAIIREGTKMYDGQMAMSYGLAEEGNSLGFVQVGSTQASPSELKQMLSETVVLGKDMLSGMDALQSMGLKYDFEFEESDPIDGVEVFKLGMKMDAEELEVKEVLSTLPYSNSSTFFAVLDGKYLAASSKDKLTALMRAVKTGKPVKNNLAEKLSLDEGEIISWRLNVARYAQMVMSMVQAGGENELGQLMDGLLALNIPPVTGKFSLGKGRLSSEMRIPVKSIKAGVDYFESATQSPF
;
A
#
# COMPACT_ATOMS: atom_id res chain seq x y z
N THR A 1 28.93 4.31 -0.55
CA THR A 1 28.09 3.19 -0.09
C THR A 1 28.30 3.03 1.40
N PRO A 2 27.28 3.26 2.25
CA PRO A 2 27.44 3.00 3.68
C PRO A 2 27.50 1.48 3.89
N GLY A 3 28.70 0.99 4.17
CA GLY A 3 29.04 -0.43 4.34
C GLY A 3 28.56 -1.02 5.66
N LEU A 4 27.32 -0.77 6.06
CA LEU A 4 26.78 -1.27 7.34
C LEU A 4 26.85 -2.82 7.44
N LEU A 5 26.83 -3.50 6.28
CA LEU A 5 27.01 -4.95 6.17
C LEU A 5 28.47 -5.39 6.01
N GLU A 6 29.37 -4.49 5.59
CA GLU A 6 30.81 -4.75 5.45
C GLU A 6 31.53 -4.70 6.80
N GLU A 7 30.98 -3.98 7.78
CA GLU A 7 31.49 -3.94 9.16
C GLU A 7 31.22 -5.23 9.95
N VAL A 8 30.26 -6.05 9.52
CA VAL A 8 30.02 -7.38 10.09
C VAL A 8 31.02 -8.37 9.49
N THR A 9 32.23 -8.33 10.01
CA THR A 9 33.35 -9.20 9.59
C THR A 9 33.22 -10.64 10.10
N ASP A 10 32.35 -10.88 11.09
CA ASP A 10 32.11 -12.19 11.67
C ASP A 10 30.61 -12.47 11.84
N TRP A 11 30.08 -13.27 10.92
CA TRP A 11 28.70 -13.77 10.97
C TRP A 11 28.56 -15.02 11.85
N SER A 12 29.64 -15.57 12.39
CA SER A 12 29.64 -16.85 13.11
C SER A 12 28.71 -16.84 14.33
N SER A 13 28.54 -15.71 15.00
CA SER A 13 27.63 -15.59 16.14
C SER A 13 26.16 -15.64 15.72
N VAL A 14 25.80 -14.98 14.61
CA VAL A 14 24.44 -15.00 14.04
C VAL A 14 24.15 -16.36 13.43
N LEU A 15 25.11 -16.96 12.73
CA LEU A 15 24.98 -18.30 12.13
C LEU A 15 24.98 -19.41 13.18
N SER A 16 25.73 -19.26 14.28
CA SER A 16 25.69 -20.15 15.44
C SER A 16 24.36 -20.06 16.16
N PHE A 17 23.83 -18.85 16.34
CA PHE A 17 22.50 -18.63 16.88
C PHE A 17 21.41 -19.22 15.99
N ALA A 18 21.47 -19.02 14.66
CA ALA A 18 20.55 -19.64 13.71
C ALA A 18 20.67 -21.18 13.66
N GLY A 19 21.90 -21.70 13.78
CA GLY A 19 22.21 -23.13 13.84
C GLY A 19 21.79 -23.81 15.13
N GLN A 20 21.51 -23.05 16.19
CA GLN A 20 20.97 -23.57 17.45
C GLN A 20 19.47 -23.89 17.39
N VAL A 21 18.80 -23.58 16.28
CA VAL A 21 17.33 -23.73 16.14
C VAL A 21 16.63 -23.06 17.33
N PRO A 22 16.72 -21.72 17.46
CA PRO A 22 16.22 -21.04 18.64
C PRO A 22 14.74 -21.37 18.80
N THR A 23 14.41 -22.03 19.91
CA THR A 23 13.03 -22.35 20.32
C THR A 23 12.35 -21.16 21.02
N GLU A 24 13.03 -20.02 21.08
CA GLU A 24 12.67 -18.84 21.86
C GLU A 24 12.62 -17.60 20.97
N ASP A 25 11.81 -16.62 21.37
CA ASP A 25 11.63 -15.35 20.66
C ASP A 25 12.89 -14.50 20.70
N ILE A 26 13.21 -13.85 19.58
CA ILE A 26 14.29 -12.88 19.46
C ILE A 26 13.69 -11.49 19.61
N GLU A 27 14.15 -10.74 20.61
CA GLU A 27 13.74 -9.36 20.83
C GLU A 27 14.93 -8.42 20.69
N VAL A 28 14.78 -7.38 19.88
CA VAL A 28 15.77 -6.31 19.74
C VAL A 28 15.07 -4.96 19.93
N GLY A 29 15.52 -4.19 20.93
CA GLY A 29 15.03 -2.85 21.23
C GLY A 29 16.08 -1.80 20.98
N PHE A 30 15.69 -0.72 20.30
CA PHE A 30 16.55 0.43 20.03
C PHE A 30 15.98 1.67 20.70
N LEU A 31 16.77 2.29 21.58
CA LEU A 31 16.51 3.66 22.00
C LEU A 31 16.94 4.58 20.88
N MET A 32 16.09 5.52 20.49
CA MET A 32 16.44 6.43 19.40
C MET A 32 17.42 7.52 19.87
N SER A 33 17.47 7.84 21.17
CA SER A 33 18.29 8.94 21.68
C SER A 33 19.79 8.92 21.31
N PRO A 34 20.51 7.78 21.21
CA PRO A 34 21.88 7.74 20.72
C PRO A 34 21.96 7.92 19.19
N PHE A 35 21.08 7.27 18.43
CA PHE A 35 21.00 7.41 16.97
C PHE A 35 20.74 8.87 16.54
N LEU A 36 19.88 9.57 17.28
CA LEU A 36 19.56 10.97 17.04
C LEU A 36 20.72 11.93 17.30
N LYS A 37 21.76 11.51 18.05
CA LYS A 37 22.97 12.31 18.21
C LYS A 37 23.87 12.26 16.97
N GLU A 38 23.80 11.17 16.22
CA GLU A 38 24.59 10.95 15.00
C GLU A 38 23.84 11.37 13.73
N MET A 39 22.52 11.58 13.82
CA MET A 39 21.67 12.02 12.72
C MET A 39 22.19 13.23 11.93
N PRO A 40 22.68 14.32 12.57
CA PRO A 40 23.18 15.47 11.82
C PRO A 40 24.33 15.13 10.87
N ASP A 41 25.18 14.16 11.23
CA ASP A 41 26.29 13.73 10.38
C ASP A 41 25.79 12.91 9.18
N PHE A 42 24.80 12.05 9.40
CA PHE A 42 24.11 11.31 8.32
C PHE A 42 23.35 12.23 7.36
N GLU A 43 22.61 13.20 7.89
CA GLU A 43 21.86 14.19 7.13
C GLU A 43 22.79 15.00 6.22
N ASN A 44 23.93 15.44 6.75
CA ASN A 44 24.95 16.16 5.99
C ASN A 44 25.57 15.29 4.89
N SER A 45 25.86 14.01 5.17
CA SER A 45 26.40 13.08 4.19
C SER A 45 25.44 12.84 3.02
N ILE A 46 24.16 12.60 3.31
CA ILE A 46 23.15 12.32 2.28
C ILE A 46 22.83 13.58 1.47
N SER A 47 22.74 14.74 2.11
CA SER A 47 22.51 16.02 1.43
C SER A 47 23.63 16.36 0.44
N GLN A 48 24.88 15.96 0.73
CA GLN A 48 26.01 16.13 -0.18
C GLN A 48 25.98 15.15 -1.37
N GLU A 49 25.48 13.92 -1.19
CA GLU A 49 25.40 12.92 -2.25
C GLU A 49 24.21 13.14 -3.20
N ILE A 50 23.08 13.66 -2.70
CA ILE A 50 21.82 13.75 -3.47
C ILE A 50 21.85 14.82 -4.57
N GLY A 51 22.78 15.78 -4.56
CA GLY A 51 23.00 16.74 -5.65
C GLY A 51 21.84 17.71 -5.96
N SER A 52 20.66 17.52 -5.36
CA SER A 52 19.47 18.35 -5.51
C SER A 52 19.10 19.00 -4.16
N PRO A 53 19.14 20.35 -4.06
CA PRO A 53 18.79 21.07 -2.84
C PRO A 53 17.37 20.81 -2.34
N SER A 54 16.40 20.60 -3.24
CA SER A 54 15.00 20.33 -2.86
C SER A 54 14.82 18.92 -2.29
N ILE A 55 15.50 17.91 -2.87
CA ILE A 55 15.45 16.54 -2.34
C ILE A 55 16.17 16.47 -0.99
N ALA A 56 17.29 17.18 -0.84
CA ALA A 56 17.99 17.28 0.45
C ALA A 56 17.06 17.82 1.55
N LYS A 57 16.30 18.90 1.29
CA LYS A 57 15.33 19.47 2.24
C LYS A 57 14.21 18.49 2.62
N LEU A 58 13.68 17.73 1.67
CA LEU A 58 12.67 16.70 1.95
C LEU A 58 13.23 15.59 2.84
N VAL A 59 14.48 15.18 2.59
CA VAL A 59 15.18 14.21 3.42
C VAL A 59 15.34 14.72 4.86
N GLN A 60 15.57 16.02 5.07
CA GLN A 60 15.61 16.59 6.43
C GLN A 60 14.28 16.43 7.18
N VAL A 61 13.15 16.68 6.52
CA VAL A 61 11.83 16.48 7.14
C VAL A 61 11.64 15.02 7.54
N VAL A 62 12.05 14.07 6.69
CA VAL A 62 12.01 12.63 7.03
C VAL A 62 12.85 12.31 8.26
N PHE A 63 14.06 12.90 8.37
CA PHE A 63 14.91 12.71 9.56
C PHE A 63 14.28 13.33 10.82
N GLU A 64 13.62 14.48 10.71
CA GLU A 64 12.86 15.07 11.82
C GLU A 64 11.71 14.18 12.28
N GLU A 65 11.03 13.49 11.37
CA GLU A 65 10.02 12.49 11.74
C GLU A 65 10.63 11.33 12.54
N PHE A 66 11.77 10.80 12.11
CA PHE A 66 12.49 9.79 12.89
C PHE A 66 12.97 10.34 14.25
N ALA A 67 13.30 11.63 14.35
CA ALA A 67 13.63 12.30 15.60
C ALA A 67 12.44 12.47 16.55
N SER A 68 11.22 12.43 16.02
CA SER A 68 10.00 12.41 16.82
C SER A 68 9.74 11.05 17.49
N LEU A 69 10.49 10.01 17.14
CA LEU A 69 10.44 8.71 17.81
C LEU A 69 11.26 8.70 19.11
N ASP A 70 10.71 8.02 20.11
CA ASP A 70 11.34 7.77 21.41
C ASP A 70 12.08 6.42 21.40
N ALA A 71 11.40 5.39 20.92
CA ALA A 71 11.93 4.02 20.87
C ALA A 71 11.33 3.24 19.71
N THR A 72 12.11 2.30 19.18
CA THR A 72 11.65 1.26 18.26
C THR A 72 11.99 -0.11 18.83
N LYS A 73 11.10 -1.08 18.61
CA LYS A 73 11.23 -2.46 19.06
C LYS A 73 10.91 -3.38 17.91
N VAL A 74 11.75 -4.38 17.66
CA VAL A 74 11.48 -5.46 16.71
C VAL A 74 11.56 -6.79 17.44
N GLU A 75 10.51 -7.58 17.31
CA GLU A 75 10.37 -8.93 17.86
C GLU A 75 10.23 -9.90 16.69
N LEU A 76 11.02 -10.96 16.70
CA LEU A 76 10.93 -12.08 15.77
C LEU A 76 10.67 -13.35 16.57
N SER A 77 9.49 -13.93 16.39
CA SER A 77 9.11 -15.22 16.96
C SER A 77 9.17 -16.29 15.87
N LEU A 78 9.81 -17.41 16.19
CA LEU A 78 9.95 -18.55 15.29
C LEU A 78 9.29 -19.76 15.95
N SER A 79 8.26 -20.30 15.31
CA SER A 79 7.59 -21.52 15.77
C SER A 79 7.48 -22.54 14.63
N ALA A 80 7.08 -23.76 14.96
CA ALA A 80 6.83 -24.81 13.97
C ALA A 80 5.62 -24.50 13.06
N GLU A 81 4.73 -23.61 13.50
CA GLU A 81 3.49 -23.27 12.78
C GLU A 81 3.62 -21.96 12.00
N GLU A 82 4.27 -20.96 12.58
CA GLU A 82 4.39 -19.61 12.05
C GLU A 82 5.72 -18.91 12.39
N ILE A 83 6.14 -18.04 11.49
CA ILE A 83 7.13 -17.00 11.73
C ILE A 83 6.36 -15.70 11.94
N MET A 84 6.56 -15.04 13.07
CA MET A 84 5.91 -13.77 13.39
C MET A 84 6.96 -12.68 13.58
N MET A 85 6.76 -11.54 12.91
CA MET A 85 7.55 -10.33 13.10
C MET A 85 6.64 -9.24 13.66
N ARG A 86 7.03 -8.61 14.75
CA ARG A 86 6.36 -7.43 15.29
C ARG A 86 7.33 -6.27 15.37
N ALA A 87 6.96 -5.14 14.79
CA ALA A 87 7.68 -3.88 14.91
C ALA A 87 6.81 -2.87 15.66
N THR A 88 7.34 -2.24 16.70
CA THR A 88 6.64 -1.18 17.46
C THR A 88 7.48 0.07 17.49
N ALA A 89 6.89 1.20 17.11
CA ALA A 89 7.48 2.52 17.23
C ALA A 89 6.69 3.33 18.27
N SER A 90 7.39 3.94 19.22
CA SER A 90 6.81 4.87 20.20
C SER A 90 7.20 6.29 19.84
N ALA A 91 6.22 7.19 19.73
CA ALA A 91 6.45 8.60 19.47
C ALA A 91 6.64 9.40 20.77
N ARG A 92 7.47 10.43 20.74
CA ARG A 92 7.68 11.37 21.84
C ARG A 92 6.38 12.11 22.15
N LYS A 93 6.06 12.26 23.44
CA LYS A 93 4.76 12.76 23.91
C LYS A 93 4.37 14.14 23.39
N ASP A 94 5.33 14.97 23.04
CA ASP A 94 5.18 16.33 22.56
C ASP A 94 5.18 16.46 21.03
N SER A 95 5.16 15.33 20.29
CA SER A 95 5.14 15.32 18.81
C SER A 95 3.74 15.13 18.22
N ASP A 96 3.52 15.64 17.01
CA ASP A 96 2.29 15.36 16.25
C ASP A 96 2.12 13.87 15.93
N LEU A 97 3.23 13.15 15.78
CA LEU A 97 3.22 11.71 15.59
C LEU A 97 2.63 10.97 16.80
N HIS A 98 2.81 11.51 18.02
CA HIS A 98 2.18 10.95 19.22
C HIS A 98 0.67 11.17 19.24
N VAL A 99 0.18 12.29 18.71
CA VAL A 99 -1.26 12.53 18.53
C VAL A 99 -1.82 11.52 17.53
N LEU A 100 -1.17 11.36 16.37
CA LEU A 100 -1.57 10.34 15.39
C LEU A 100 -1.56 8.94 16.00
N PHE A 101 -0.48 8.54 16.68
CA PHE A 101 -0.37 7.21 17.28
C PHE A 101 -1.27 7.00 18.51
N SER A 102 -1.89 8.04 19.03
CA SER A 102 -2.89 7.96 20.09
C SER A 102 -4.32 8.08 19.57
N SER A 103 -4.50 8.11 18.25
CA SER A 103 -5.81 8.28 17.62
C SER A 103 -6.75 7.14 17.97
N GLU A 104 -7.88 7.49 18.57
CA GLU A 104 -9.01 6.58 18.69
C GLU A 104 -9.75 6.51 17.35
N THR A 105 -10.08 5.29 16.94
CA THR A 105 -10.86 5.03 15.74
C THR A 105 -12.32 4.80 16.11
N LYS A 106 -13.22 5.04 15.15
CA LYS A 106 -14.63 4.63 15.32
C LYS A 106 -14.69 3.10 15.44
N PRO A 107 -15.68 2.53 16.13
CA PRO A 107 -15.88 1.08 16.13
C PRO A 107 -15.95 0.55 14.69
N PHE A 108 -15.16 -0.49 14.39
CA PHE A 108 -15.12 -1.08 13.06
C PHE A 108 -16.50 -1.69 12.70
N SER A 109 -17.04 -1.28 11.55
CA SER A 109 -18.25 -1.87 10.98
C SER A 109 -17.88 -2.86 9.87
N PRO A 110 -18.32 -4.13 9.95
CA PRO A 110 -18.02 -5.10 8.91
C PRO A 110 -18.83 -4.88 7.62
N GLU A 111 -19.76 -3.92 7.56
CA GLU A 111 -20.64 -3.69 6.41
C GLU A 111 -19.89 -3.52 5.08
N SER A 112 -18.85 -2.70 5.06
CA SER A 112 -18.02 -2.48 3.86
C SER A 112 -17.27 -3.77 3.51
N ALA A 113 -16.74 -4.49 4.51
CA ALA A 113 -16.04 -5.76 4.33
C ALA A 113 -16.97 -6.91 3.86
N ASN A 114 -18.26 -6.87 4.23
CA ASN A 114 -19.28 -7.79 3.76
C ASN A 114 -19.59 -7.64 2.26
N CYS A 115 -19.32 -6.48 1.67
CA CYS A 115 -19.63 -6.18 0.26
C CYS A 115 -18.51 -6.59 -0.70
N VAL A 116 -17.28 -6.80 -0.19
CA VAL A 116 -16.11 -7.14 -1.02
C VAL A 116 -15.82 -8.63 -0.88
N SER A 117 -15.83 -9.34 -2.01
CA SER A 117 -15.31 -10.70 -2.04
C SER A 117 -13.80 -10.67 -1.91
N GLY A 118 -13.24 -11.43 -0.98
CA GLY A 118 -11.80 -11.63 -0.92
C GLY A 118 -11.31 -12.67 -1.92
N GLY A 119 -10.02 -12.96 -1.82
CA GLY A 119 -9.32 -13.85 -2.76
C GLY A 119 -8.44 -13.09 -3.74
N GLY A 120 -8.24 -11.79 -3.55
CA GLY A 120 -7.18 -11.07 -4.22
C GLY A 120 -5.78 -11.63 -3.90
N TRP A 121 -4.76 -11.13 -4.60
CA TRP A 121 -3.39 -11.28 -4.14
C TRP A 121 -3.16 -10.45 -2.87
N MET A 122 -3.85 -9.32 -2.69
CA MET A 122 -3.90 -8.54 -1.45
C MET A 122 -5.36 -8.26 -1.10
N ASP A 123 -5.76 -8.59 0.13
CA ASP A 123 -7.03 -8.13 0.70
C ASP A 123 -6.75 -7.34 1.98
N ALA A 124 -7.46 -6.25 2.22
CA ALA A 124 -7.30 -5.44 3.43
C ALA A 124 -8.61 -4.81 3.90
N VAL A 125 -8.71 -4.61 5.21
CA VAL A 125 -9.69 -3.74 5.86
C VAL A 125 -8.96 -2.68 6.65
N VAL A 126 -9.47 -1.45 6.62
CA VAL A 126 -8.84 -0.27 7.23
C VAL A 126 -9.86 0.46 8.08
N ASN A 127 -9.42 0.96 9.22
CA ASN A 127 -10.16 1.81 10.14
C ASN A 127 -9.19 2.84 10.73
N ILE A 128 -9.16 4.04 10.18
CA ILE A 128 -8.22 5.11 10.58
C ILE A 128 -9.04 6.35 10.96
N ASN A 129 -8.57 7.09 11.95
CA ASN A 129 -9.12 8.41 12.23
C ASN A 129 -8.64 9.40 11.16
N SER A 130 -9.52 9.73 10.22
CA SER A 130 -9.23 10.63 9.08
C SER A 130 -8.79 12.02 9.53
N ASP A 131 -9.36 12.53 10.62
CA ASP A 131 -9.11 13.89 11.10
C ASP A 131 -7.72 14.00 11.72
N ASN A 132 -7.33 13.02 12.54
CA ASN A 132 -5.98 12.99 13.12
C ASN A 132 -4.92 12.69 12.06
N LEU A 133 -5.23 11.87 11.05
CA LEU A 133 -4.34 11.66 9.90
C LEU A 133 -4.15 12.97 9.13
N LEU A 134 -5.24 13.69 8.84
CA LEU A 134 -5.18 14.98 8.17
C LEU A 134 -4.34 15.99 8.96
N GLN A 135 -4.58 16.11 10.26
CA GLN A 135 -3.82 17.01 11.13
C GLN A 135 -2.32 16.70 11.10
N TYR A 136 -1.94 15.42 11.12
CA TYR A 136 -0.54 15.02 11.01
C TYR A 136 0.06 15.40 9.65
N VAL A 137 -0.65 15.13 8.55
CA VAL A 137 -0.19 15.47 7.20
C VAL A 137 -0.07 16.99 7.00
N GLU A 138 -0.98 17.78 7.59
CA GLU A 138 -0.90 19.24 7.61
C GLU A 138 0.36 19.72 8.34
N SER A 139 0.65 19.17 9.52
CA SER A 139 1.86 19.52 10.27
C SER A 139 3.15 19.20 9.50
N VAL A 140 3.25 18.01 8.89
CA VAL A 140 4.39 17.64 8.05
C VAL A 140 4.52 18.60 6.86
N SER A 141 3.40 18.97 6.24
CA SER A 141 3.37 19.88 5.10
C SER A 141 3.80 21.30 5.47
N ASP A 142 3.42 21.79 6.66
CA ASP A 142 3.89 23.08 7.18
C ASP A 142 5.41 23.06 7.39
N ARG A 143 5.98 21.98 7.95
CA ARG A 143 7.43 21.80 8.06
C ARG A 143 8.14 21.80 6.69
N ILE A 144 7.56 21.11 5.69
CA ILE A 144 8.08 21.14 4.32
C ILE A 144 8.08 22.57 3.78
N ASN A 145 6.98 23.31 3.94
CA ASN A 145 6.86 24.69 3.46
C ASN A 145 7.83 25.66 4.14
N GLU A 146 8.13 25.44 5.42
CA GLU A 146 9.12 26.24 6.16
C GLU A 146 10.54 26.02 5.64
N LYS A 147 10.90 24.78 5.30
CA LYS A 147 12.24 24.42 4.79
C LYS A 147 12.42 24.68 3.30
N ASP A 148 11.36 24.47 2.52
CA ASP A 148 11.34 24.69 1.08
C ASP A 148 10.17 25.61 0.66
N PRO A 149 10.32 26.94 0.83
CA PRO A 149 9.28 27.90 0.44
C PRO A 149 8.89 27.81 -1.05
N ASP A 150 9.80 27.35 -1.90
CA ASP A 150 9.56 27.17 -3.34
C ASP A 150 8.59 25.99 -3.62
N ALA A 151 8.52 25.01 -2.71
CA ALA A 151 7.57 23.89 -2.80
C ALA A 151 6.16 24.27 -2.32
N LYS A 152 5.97 25.47 -1.72
CA LYS A 152 4.74 25.85 -1.02
C LYS A 152 3.49 25.78 -1.86
N GLU A 153 3.57 26.20 -3.13
CA GLU A 153 2.42 26.15 -4.03
C GLU A 153 1.99 24.70 -4.29
N LEU A 154 2.95 23.82 -4.61
CA LEU A 154 2.69 22.39 -4.85
C LEU A 154 2.14 21.70 -3.60
N VAL A 155 2.76 21.92 -2.44
CA VAL A 155 2.33 21.35 -1.15
C VAL A 155 0.93 21.84 -0.79
N THR A 156 0.64 23.12 -0.98
CA THR A 156 -0.70 23.69 -0.71
C THR A 156 -1.76 23.06 -1.60
N ARG A 157 -1.46 22.85 -2.89
CA ARG A 157 -2.36 22.16 -3.82
C ARG A 157 -2.58 20.70 -3.43
N TYR A 158 -1.52 19.99 -3.06
CA TYR A 158 -1.62 18.59 -2.60
C TYR A 158 -2.44 18.47 -1.32
N LEU A 159 -2.21 19.36 -0.34
CA LEU A 159 -3.01 19.43 0.89
C LEU A 159 -4.49 19.70 0.61
N ALA A 160 -4.82 20.57 -0.35
CA ALA A 160 -6.20 20.82 -0.72
C ALA A 160 -6.90 19.53 -1.18
N ILE A 161 -6.23 18.71 -2.00
CA ILE A 161 -6.76 17.41 -2.42
C ILE A 161 -6.93 16.46 -1.24
N ILE A 162 -5.96 16.38 -0.33
CA ILE A 162 -6.07 15.52 0.86
C ILE A 162 -7.24 15.95 1.73
N ARG A 163 -7.42 17.26 1.96
CA ARG A 163 -8.54 17.82 2.74
C ARG A 163 -9.91 17.50 2.13
N GLU A 164 -10.01 17.51 0.81
CA GLU A 164 -11.23 17.11 0.13
C GLU A 164 -11.38 15.57 0.14
N GLY A 165 -10.28 14.83 -0.03
CA GLY A 165 -10.24 13.37 0.02
C GLY A 165 -10.60 12.78 1.39
N THR A 166 -10.32 13.47 2.49
CA THR A 166 -10.76 13.03 3.83
C THR A 166 -12.26 13.15 4.01
N LYS A 167 -12.96 14.01 3.26
CA LYS A 167 -14.44 14.01 3.22
C LYS A 167 -14.99 12.77 2.50
N MET A 168 -14.23 12.26 1.53
CA MET A 168 -14.58 11.03 0.82
C MET A 168 -14.38 9.78 1.69
N TYR A 169 -13.55 9.86 2.73
CA TYR A 169 -13.17 8.73 3.55
C TYR A 169 -13.45 8.98 5.03
N ASP A 170 -14.52 8.39 5.55
CA ASP A 170 -14.93 8.59 6.95
C ASP A 170 -14.09 7.82 7.99
N GLY A 171 -13.04 7.13 7.51
CA GLY A 171 -12.15 6.31 8.28
C GLY A 171 -12.20 4.81 7.99
N GLN A 172 -13.26 4.27 7.36
CA GLN A 172 -13.40 2.82 7.16
C GLN A 172 -13.39 2.37 5.70
N MET A 173 -12.61 1.34 5.42
CA MET A 173 -12.43 0.76 4.08
C MET A 173 -12.39 -0.76 4.09
N ALA A 174 -12.84 -1.36 3.00
CA ALA A 174 -12.50 -2.71 2.60
C ALA A 174 -12.03 -2.72 1.14
N MET A 175 -10.96 -3.45 0.85
CA MET A 175 -10.37 -3.52 -0.48
C MET A 175 -9.81 -4.90 -0.81
N SER A 176 -9.90 -5.27 -2.08
CA SER A 176 -9.30 -6.48 -2.63
C SER A 176 -8.63 -6.14 -3.97
N TYR A 177 -7.35 -6.48 -4.08
CA TYR A 177 -6.54 -6.34 -5.28
C TYR A 177 -6.23 -7.72 -5.87
N GLY A 178 -6.45 -7.86 -7.16
CA GLY A 178 -6.26 -9.07 -7.94
C GLY A 178 -5.72 -8.75 -9.32
N LEU A 179 -5.80 -9.72 -10.21
CA LEU A 179 -5.71 -9.48 -11.65
C LEU A 179 -7.12 -9.23 -12.20
N ALA A 180 -7.22 -8.46 -13.29
CA ALA A 180 -8.47 -8.35 -14.03
C ALA A 180 -8.83 -9.69 -14.69
N GLU A 181 -10.12 -9.90 -14.95
CA GLU A 181 -10.59 -11.11 -15.65
C GLU A 181 -10.21 -11.06 -17.14
N GLU A 182 -10.02 -9.87 -17.70
CA GLU A 182 -9.59 -9.63 -19.08
C GLU A 182 -8.30 -8.79 -19.10
N GLY A 183 -7.27 -9.33 -19.76
CA GLY A 183 -5.95 -8.69 -19.88
C GLY A 183 -5.08 -8.80 -18.62
N ASN A 184 -3.77 -8.61 -18.79
CA ASN A 184 -2.80 -8.58 -17.68
C ASN A 184 -2.90 -7.30 -16.84
N SER A 185 -4.10 -6.73 -16.66
CA SER A 185 -4.29 -5.47 -15.92
C SER A 185 -4.55 -5.72 -14.43
N LEU A 186 -4.24 -4.72 -13.61
CA LEU A 186 -4.60 -4.78 -12.20
C LEU A 186 -6.12 -4.75 -12.03
N GLY A 187 -6.64 -5.76 -11.32
CA GLY A 187 -8.02 -5.79 -10.87
C GLY A 187 -8.12 -5.25 -9.45
N PHE A 188 -9.11 -4.41 -9.15
CA PHE A 188 -9.41 -4.08 -7.76
C PHE A 188 -10.88 -3.74 -7.52
N VAL A 189 -11.29 -3.90 -6.27
CA VAL A 189 -12.59 -3.49 -5.74
C VAL A 189 -12.35 -2.86 -4.38
N GLN A 190 -12.94 -1.70 -4.15
CA GLN A 190 -12.82 -0.95 -2.92
C GLN A 190 -14.16 -0.32 -2.56
N VAL A 191 -14.50 -0.39 -1.27
CA VAL A 191 -15.65 0.29 -0.69
C VAL A 191 -15.23 0.87 0.64
N GLY A 192 -15.63 2.10 0.88
CA GLY A 192 -15.51 2.69 2.20
C GLY A 192 -16.67 3.61 2.48
N SER A 193 -16.82 3.96 3.74
CA SER A 193 -17.89 4.85 4.14
C SER A 193 -17.50 6.30 3.86
N THR A 194 -18.49 7.12 3.49
CA THR A 194 -18.28 8.48 3.00
C THR A 194 -19.42 9.40 3.42
N GLN A 195 -19.11 10.68 3.62
CA GLN A 195 -20.13 11.72 3.78
C GLN A 195 -20.30 12.58 2.53
N ALA A 196 -19.45 12.37 1.52
CA ALA A 196 -19.47 13.15 0.30
C ALA A 196 -20.63 12.79 -0.62
N SER A 197 -21.13 13.79 -1.33
CA SER A 197 -22.09 13.66 -2.41
C SER A 197 -21.42 13.23 -3.74
N PRO A 198 -22.19 12.75 -4.73
CA PRO A 198 -21.68 12.49 -6.08
C PRO A 198 -21.01 13.73 -6.72
N SER A 199 -21.55 14.93 -6.47
CA SER A 199 -20.98 16.19 -6.97
C SER A 199 -19.62 16.51 -6.34
N GLU A 200 -19.45 16.25 -5.05
CA GLU A 200 -18.16 16.43 -4.36
C GLU A 200 -17.13 15.40 -4.84
N LEU A 201 -17.55 14.14 -5.04
CA LEU A 201 -16.70 13.12 -5.66
C LEU A 201 -16.23 13.55 -7.06
N LYS A 202 -17.15 14.03 -7.89
CA LYS A 202 -16.85 14.50 -9.25
C LYS A 202 -15.82 15.63 -9.24
N GLN A 203 -16.01 16.61 -8.37
CA GLN A 203 -15.09 17.74 -8.22
C GLN A 203 -13.69 17.25 -7.80
N MET A 204 -13.62 16.41 -6.76
CA MET A 204 -12.34 15.88 -6.28
C MET A 204 -11.61 15.06 -7.37
N LEU A 205 -12.30 14.19 -8.10
CA LEU A 205 -11.69 13.41 -9.17
C LEU A 205 -11.18 14.30 -10.31
N SER A 206 -11.92 15.35 -10.65
CA SER A 206 -11.50 16.34 -11.65
C SER A 206 -10.23 17.09 -11.22
N GLU A 207 -10.19 17.55 -9.97
CA GLU A 207 -9.02 18.23 -9.40
C GLU A 207 -7.80 17.30 -9.29
N THR A 208 -8.03 16.02 -8.97
CA THR A 208 -6.98 14.98 -8.94
C THR A 208 -6.35 14.78 -10.31
N VAL A 209 -7.14 14.75 -11.38
CA VAL A 209 -6.61 14.65 -12.76
C VAL A 209 -5.80 15.88 -13.14
N VAL A 210 -6.27 17.08 -12.79
CA VAL A 210 -5.53 18.33 -13.07
C VAL A 210 -4.19 18.33 -12.32
N LEU A 211 -4.17 17.98 -11.03
CA LEU A 211 -2.92 17.92 -10.28
C LEU A 211 -1.99 16.82 -10.81
N GLY A 212 -2.51 15.63 -11.12
CA GLY A 212 -1.73 14.54 -11.70
C GLY A 212 -1.05 14.94 -13.00
N LYS A 213 -1.76 15.65 -13.89
CA LYS A 213 -1.19 16.20 -15.13
C LYS A 213 -0.10 17.23 -14.85
N ASP A 214 -0.33 18.16 -13.94
CA ASP A 214 0.64 19.20 -13.59
C ASP A 214 1.92 18.61 -12.99
N MET A 215 1.78 17.64 -12.08
CA MET A 215 2.93 16.97 -11.45
C MET A 215 3.77 16.20 -12.47
N LEU A 216 3.14 15.42 -13.35
CA LEU A 216 3.87 14.66 -14.37
C LEU A 216 4.48 15.55 -15.45
N SER A 217 3.82 16.67 -15.78
CA SER A 217 4.36 17.66 -16.73
C SER A 217 5.62 18.34 -16.19
N GLY A 218 5.78 18.44 -14.87
CA GLY A 218 6.97 18.98 -14.21
C GLY A 218 8.10 17.98 -13.96
N MET A 219 7.91 16.69 -14.31
CA MET A 219 8.93 15.65 -14.11
C MET A 219 9.79 15.47 -15.37
N ASP A 220 10.85 16.27 -15.49
CA ASP A 220 11.84 16.19 -16.59
C ASP A 220 12.45 14.79 -16.76
N ALA A 221 12.58 14.03 -15.67
CA ALA A 221 13.08 12.65 -15.69
C ALA A 221 12.17 11.68 -16.48
N LEU A 222 10.85 11.85 -16.41
CA LEU A 222 9.91 11.00 -17.16
C LEU A 222 9.86 11.41 -18.64
N GLN A 223 9.91 12.71 -18.92
CA GLN A 223 9.94 13.22 -20.28
C GLN A 223 11.22 12.82 -21.01
N SER A 224 12.37 12.86 -20.33
CA SER A 224 13.66 12.43 -20.88
C SER A 224 13.76 10.91 -21.12
N MET A 225 12.92 10.11 -20.45
CA MET A 225 12.74 8.68 -20.74
C MET A 225 11.76 8.41 -21.89
N GLY A 226 11.23 9.47 -22.55
CA GLY A 226 10.29 9.35 -23.66
C GLY A 226 8.92 8.80 -23.25
N LEU A 227 8.58 8.82 -21.96
CA LEU A 227 7.31 8.35 -21.42
C LEU A 227 6.30 9.50 -21.35
N LYS A 228 5.08 9.23 -21.80
CA LYS A 228 3.94 10.16 -21.75
C LYS A 228 2.82 9.53 -20.96
N TYR A 229 2.22 10.29 -20.07
CA TYR A 229 1.05 9.88 -19.31
C TYR A 229 -0.11 10.78 -19.70
N ASP A 230 -1.24 10.17 -20.01
CA ASP A 230 -2.51 10.85 -20.15
C ASP A 230 -3.48 10.38 -19.08
N PHE A 231 -4.15 11.34 -18.46
CA PHE A 231 -5.19 11.11 -17.49
C PHE A 231 -6.50 11.62 -18.05
N GLU A 232 -7.51 10.78 -18.04
CA GLU A 232 -8.84 11.12 -18.52
C GLU A 232 -9.82 11.04 -17.37
N PHE A 233 -10.69 12.04 -17.27
CA PHE A 233 -11.83 12.01 -16.38
C PHE A 233 -13.09 12.20 -17.22
N GLU A 234 -14.02 11.25 -17.11
CA GLU A 234 -15.29 11.31 -17.83
C GLU A 234 -16.45 10.81 -16.97
N GLU A 235 -17.64 11.31 -17.24
CA GLU A 235 -18.88 10.71 -16.75
C GLU A 235 -19.17 9.47 -17.60
N SER A 236 -19.35 8.32 -16.96
CA SER A 236 -19.75 7.07 -17.61
C SER A 236 -21.27 6.91 -17.55
N ASP A 237 -21.84 6.03 -18.38
CA ASP A 237 -23.29 5.78 -18.30
C ASP A 237 -23.66 5.32 -16.88
N PRO A 238 -24.76 5.84 -16.33
CA PRO A 238 -25.20 5.51 -14.99
C PRO A 238 -25.53 4.02 -14.86
N ILE A 239 -25.30 3.45 -13.68
CA ILE A 239 -25.71 2.09 -13.34
C ILE A 239 -26.94 2.18 -12.44
N ASP A 240 -28.07 1.62 -12.87
CA ASP A 240 -29.34 1.64 -12.12
C ASP A 240 -29.74 3.06 -11.63
N GLY A 241 -29.49 4.09 -12.44
CA GLY A 241 -29.78 5.49 -12.10
C GLY A 241 -28.79 6.16 -11.15
N VAL A 242 -27.70 5.50 -10.76
CA VAL A 242 -26.61 6.09 -9.97
C VAL A 242 -25.55 6.64 -10.91
N GLU A 243 -25.08 7.86 -10.65
CA GLU A 243 -23.98 8.50 -11.38
C GLU A 243 -22.68 7.72 -11.22
N VAL A 244 -21.96 7.53 -12.33
CA VAL A 244 -20.70 6.79 -12.38
C VAL A 244 -19.65 7.67 -13.05
N PHE A 245 -18.50 7.78 -12.40
CA PHE A 245 -17.36 8.52 -12.92
C PHE A 245 -16.25 7.55 -13.30
N LYS A 246 -15.55 7.81 -14.41
CA LYS A 246 -14.41 7.02 -14.85
C LYS A 246 -13.16 7.88 -14.85
N LEU A 247 -12.13 7.36 -14.21
CA LEU A 247 -10.77 7.87 -14.27
C LEU A 247 -9.94 6.89 -15.11
N GLY A 248 -9.46 7.35 -16.26
CA GLY A 248 -8.53 6.63 -17.11
C GLY A 248 -7.10 7.10 -16.89
N MET A 249 -6.14 6.17 -16.89
CA MET A 249 -4.72 6.48 -16.99
C MET A 249 -4.13 5.66 -18.13
N LYS A 250 -3.48 6.36 -19.06
CA LYS A 250 -2.80 5.76 -20.19
C LYS A 250 -1.34 6.20 -20.21
N MET A 251 -0.45 5.22 -20.23
CA MET A 251 0.97 5.39 -20.43
C MET A 251 1.29 5.10 -21.89
N ASP A 252 2.04 5.99 -22.52
CA ASP A 252 2.55 5.86 -23.88
C ASP A 252 4.05 6.13 -23.87
N ALA A 253 4.75 5.67 -24.90
CA ALA A 253 6.16 5.95 -25.12
C ALA A 253 6.39 6.50 -26.53
N GLU A 254 7.52 7.14 -26.79
CA GLU A 254 7.89 7.52 -28.15
C GLU A 254 8.50 6.34 -28.94
N GLU A 255 9.32 5.53 -28.28
CA GLU A 255 9.99 4.37 -28.88
C GLU A 255 9.07 3.14 -28.95
N LEU A 256 9.06 2.47 -30.11
CA LEU A 256 8.12 1.36 -30.39
C LEU A 256 8.37 0.12 -29.52
N GLU A 257 9.65 -0.19 -29.26
CA GLU A 257 10.05 -1.29 -28.37
C GLU A 257 9.59 -1.04 -26.93
N VAL A 258 9.68 0.21 -26.48
CA VAL A 258 9.16 0.63 -25.17
C VAL A 258 7.63 0.53 -25.18
N LYS A 259 6.93 1.00 -26.23
CA LYS A 259 5.46 0.88 -26.34
C LYS A 259 4.98 -0.57 -26.24
N GLU A 260 5.66 -1.51 -26.89
CA GLU A 260 5.33 -2.94 -26.80
C GLU A 260 5.45 -3.43 -25.36
N VAL A 261 6.56 -3.12 -24.67
CA VAL A 261 6.71 -3.43 -23.24
C VAL A 261 5.64 -2.74 -22.40
N LEU A 262 5.35 -1.45 -22.61
CA LEU A 262 4.32 -0.74 -21.86
C LEU A 262 2.97 -1.40 -22.02
N SER A 263 2.58 -1.78 -23.24
CA SER A 263 1.28 -2.39 -23.53
C SER A 263 1.02 -3.70 -22.78
N THR A 264 2.08 -4.34 -22.28
CA THR A 264 2.03 -5.56 -21.49
C THR A 264 2.02 -5.32 -19.97
N LEU A 265 2.36 -4.12 -19.51
CA LEU A 265 2.38 -3.78 -18.08
C LEU A 265 0.95 -3.60 -17.53
N PRO A 266 0.65 -4.11 -16.32
CA PRO A 266 -0.71 -4.07 -15.76
C PRO A 266 -1.29 -2.68 -15.47
N TYR A 267 -0.41 -1.68 -15.44
CA TYR A 267 -0.70 -0.31 -15.04
C TYR A 267 -0.68 0.66 -16.21
N SER A 268 -0.20 0.24 -17.39
CA SER A 268 -0.02 1.14 -18.53
C SER A 268 -1.33 1.63 -19.12
N ASN A 269 -2.39 0.85 -18.99
CA ASN A 269 -3.73 1.28 -19.38
C ASN A 269 -4.70 0.79 -18.31
N SER A 270 -5.15 1.70 -17.47
CA SER A 270 -6.06 1.39 -16.39
C SER A 270 -7.27 2.31 -16.42
N SER A 271 -8.41 1.76 -16.04
CA SER A 271 -9.63 2.53 -15.84
C SER A 271 -10.17 2.19 -14.46
N THR A 272 -10.48 3.22 -13.69
CA THR A 272 -11.16 3.09 -12.41
C THR A 272 -12.52 3.74 -12.51
N PHE A 273 -13.55 3.01 -12.11
CA PHE A 273 -14.92 3.48 -12.05
C PHE A 273 -15.29 3.78 -10.60
N PHE A 274 -15.91 4.93 -10.37
CA PHE A 274 -16.31 5.42 -9.06
C PHE A 274 -17.80 5.71 -9.00
N ALA A 275 -18.41 5.49 -7.83
CA ALA A 275 -19.77 5.92 -7.53
C ALA A 275 -19.93 6.23 -6.03
N VAL A 276 -20.93 7.05 -5.69
CA VAL A 276 -21.40 7.20 -4.31
C VAL A 276 -22.79 6.58 -4.20
N LEU A 277 -23.00 5.73 -3.20
CA LEU A 277 -24.27 5.04 -2.97
C LEU A 277 -24.45 4.75 -1.48
N ASP A 278 -25.60 5.16 -0.92
CA ASP A 278 -26.01 4.86 0.46
C ASP A 278 -24.94 5.17 1.53
N GLY A 279 -24.28 6.33 1.41
CA GLY A 279 -23.22 6.75 2.35
C GLY A 279 -21.91 5.97 2.19
N LYS A 280 -21.71 5.29 1.05
CA LYS A 280 -20.45 4.62 0.70
C LYS A 280 -19.90 5.14 -0.61
N TYR A 281 -18.59 5.30 -0.68
CA TYR A 281 -17.89 5.45 -1.95
C TYR A 281 -17.48 4.07 -2.44
N LEU A 282 -17.59 3.86 -3.75
CA LEU A 282 -17.34 2.61 -4.42
C LEU A 282 -16.31 2.87 -5.51
N ALA A 283 -15.28 2.04 -5.59
CA ALA A 283 -14.30 2.08 -6.65
C ALA A 283 -14.00 0.68 -7.16
N ALA A 284 -13.91 0.52 -8.48
CA ALA A 284 -13.54 -0.75 -9.08
C ALA A 284 -12.83 -0.56 -10.42
N SER A 285 -11.98 -1.53 -10.78
CA SER A 285 -11.23 -1.52 -12.04
C SER A 285 -12.08 -1.80 -13.29
N SER A 286 -13.37 -2.11 -13.15
CA SER A 286 -14.30 -2.29 -14.26
C SER A 286 -15.74 -1.96 -13.89
N LYS A 287 -16.55 -1.63 -14.90
CA LYS A 287 -17.98 -1.33 -14.73
C LYS A 287 -18.77 -2.52 -14.21
N ASP A 288 -18.41 -3.74 -14.60
CA ASP A 288 -19.05 -4.97 -14.10
C ASP A 288 -18.75 -5.21 -12.62
N LYS A 289 -17.50 -5.03 -12.21
CA LYS A 289 -17.11 -5.11 -10.79
C LYS A 289 -17.80 -4.02 -9.96
N LEU A 290 -17.90 -2.80 -10.49
CA LEU A 290 -18.64 -1.73 -9.83
C LEU A 290 -20.13 -2.07 -9.70
N THR A 291 -20.74 -2.61 -10.76
CA THR A 291 -22.15 -3.06 -10.75
C THR A 291 -22.40 -4.14 -9.70
N ALA A 292 -21.49 -5.12 -9.61
CA ALA A 292 -21.57 -6.17 -8.59
C ALA A 292 -21.43 -5.60 -7.17
N LEU A 293 -20.50 -4.67 -6.96
CA LEU A 293 -20.30 -4.00 -5.68
C LEU A 293 -21.52 -3.16 -5.28
N MET A 294 -22.08 -2.37 -6.21
CA MET A 294 -23.30 -1.60 -5.99
C MET A 294 -24.48 -2.50 -5.61
N ARG A 295 -24.63 -3.65 -6.27
CA ARG A 295 -25.66 -4.64 -5.92
C ARG A 295 -25.45 -5.16 -4.50
N ALA A 296 -24.22 -5.49 -4.12
CA ALA A 296 -23.90 -5.94 -2.76
C ALA A 296 -24.32 -4.90 -1.72
N VAL A 297 -23.94 -3.63 -1.92
CA VAL A 297 -24.33 -2.50 -1.06
C VAL A 297 -25.85 -2.36 -0.95
N LYS A 298 -26.59 -2.30 -2.07
CA LYS A 298 -28.06 -2.16 -2.07
C LYS A 298 -28.77 -3.29 -1.34
N THR A 299 -28.25 -4.51 -1.46
CA THR A 299 -28.89 -5.69 -0.83
C THR A 299 -28.59 -5.79 0.66
N GLY A 300 -27.50 -5.17 1.13
CA GLY A 300 -27.00 -5.31 2.51
C GLY A 300 -26.61 -6.74 2.90
N LYS A 301 -26.59 -7.69 1.96
CA LYS A 301 -26.28 -9.09 2.22
C LYS A 301 -24.78 -9.34 2.02
N PRO A 302 -24.11 -10.05 2.95
CA PRO A 302 -22.72 -10.44 2.74
C PRO A 302 -22.55 -11.23 1.44
N VAL A 303 -21.58 -10.83 0.63
CA VAL A 303 -21.21 -11.61 -0.56
C VAL A 303 -20.51 -12.89 -0.13
N LYS A 304 -20.51 -13.90 -0.98
CA LYS A 304 -19.76 -15.14 -0.72
C LYS A 304 -18.27 -14.81 -0.58
N ASN A 305 -17.60 -15.45 0.38
CA ASN A 305 -16.14 -15.32 0.57
C ASN A 305 -15.72 -13.86 0.88
N ASN A 306 -16.59 -13.12 1.56
CA ASN A 306 -16.40 -11.70 1.86
C ASN A 306 -15.20 -11.45 2.78
N LEU A 307 -14.74 -10.20 2.85
CA LEU A 307 -13.59 -9.84 3.67
C LEU A 307 -13.87 -9.90 5.16
N ALA A 308 -15.12 -9.68 5.61
CA ALA A 308 -15.46 -9.73 7.04
C ALA A 308 -15.31 -11.15 7.64
N GLU A 309 -15.44 -12.20 6.82
CA GLU A 309 -15.17 -13.59 7.22
C GLU A 309 -13.68 -13.88 7.43
N LYS A 310 -12.79 -13.04 6.88
CA LYS A 310 -11.34 -13.29 6.80
C LYS A 310 -10.50 -12.32 7.62
N LEU A 311 -11.00 -11.10 7.77
CA LEU A 311 -10.29 -9.98 8.34
C LEU A 311 -11.20 -9.30 9.36
N SER A 312 -10.64 -9.00 10.53
CA SER A 312 -11.29 -8.27 11.59
C SER A 312 -10.32 -7.25 12.17
N LEU A 313 -10.88 -6.21 12.79
CA LEU A 313 -10.13 -5.22 13.55
C LEU A 313 -10.63 -5.24 14.98
N ASP A 314 -9.73 -5.57 15.89
CA ASP A 314 -9.93 -5.43 17.33
C ASP A 314 -9.71 -3.96 17.76
N GLU A 315 -10.00 -3.65 19.03
CA GLU A 315 -9.80 -2.30 19.57
C GLU A 315 -8.34 -1.84 19.43
N GLY A 316 -8.15 -0.66 18.84
CA GLY A 316 -6.82 -0.11 18.53
C GLY A 316 -6.20 -0.62 17.22
N GLU A 317 -6.75 -1.66 16.58
CA GLU A 317 -6.30 -2.11 15.26
C GLU A 317 -6.87 -1.20 14.17
N ILE A 318 -6.00 -0.73 13.28
CA ILE A 318 -6.32 0.22 12.22
C ILE A 318 -6.26 -0.40 10.83
N ILE A 319 -5.52 -1.48 10.65
CA ILE A 319 -5.42 -2.20 9.38
C ILE A 319 -5.28 -3.69 9.67
N SER A 320 -6.01 -4.52 8.94
CA SER A 320 -5.79 -5.97 8.88
C SER A 320 -5.73 -6.36 7.41
N TRP A 321 -4.69 -7.10 7.04
CA TRP A 321 -4.42 -7.44 5.66
C TRP A 321 -3.98 -8.90 5.52
N ARG A 322 -4.18 -9.43 4.31
CA ARG A 322 -3.70 -10.74 3.89
C ARG A 322 -3.09 -10.67 2.49
N LEU A 323 -1.97 -11.34 2.32
CA LEU A 323 -1.25 -11.50 1.07
C LEU A 323 -1.30 -12.98 0.64
N ASN A 324 -1.92 -13.26 -0.49
CA ASN A 324 -1.82 -14.55 -1.15
C ASN A 324 -0.56 -14.57 -2.03
N VAL A 325 0.50 -15.22 -1.54
CA VAL A 325 1.81 -15.26 -2.19
C VAL A 325 1.77 -15.90 -3.58
N ALA A 326 0.95 -16.93 -3.80
CA ALA A 326 0.82 -17.57 -5.11
C ALA A 326 0.18 -16.62 -6.15
N ARG A 327 -0.90 -15.93 -5.77
CA ARG A 327 -1.55 -14.92 -6.64
C ARG A 327 -0.69 -13.67 -6.81
N TYR A 328 0.09 -13.29 -5.80
CA TYR A 328 1.06 -12.21 -5.92
C TYR A 328 2.18 -12.59 -6.89
N ALA A 329 2.71 -13.82 -6.81
CA ALA A 329 3.65 -14.35 -7.78
C ALA A 329 3.04 -14.35 -9.19
N GLN A 330 1.77 -14.73 -9.35
CA GLN A 330 1.07 -14.64 -10.64
C GLN A 330 1.07 -13.22 -11.20
N MET A 331 0.77 -12.23 -10.35
CA MET A 331 0.82 -10.82 -10.74
C MET A 331 2.24 -10.42 -11.15
N VAL A 332 3.26 -10.74 -10.36
CA VAL A 332 4.67 -10.44 -10.70
C VAL A 332 5.09 -11.10 -12.01
N MET A 333 4.74 -12.37 -12.20
CA MET A 333 5.11 -13.12 -13.41
C MET A 333 4.37 -12.62 -14.65
N SER A 334 3.13 -12.16 -14.52
CA SER A 334 2.41 -11.52 -15.63
C SER A 334 3.11 -10.25 -16.13
N MET A 335 3.88 -9.57 -15.26
CA MET A 335 4.72 -8.42 -15.65
C MET A 335 6.00 -8.85 -16.38
N VAL A 336 6.53 -10.04 -16.08
CA VAL A 336 7.79 -10.55 -16.66
C VAL A 336 7.56 -11.26 -17.99
N GLN A 337 6.46 -12.01 -18.14
CA GLN A 337 6.10 -12.73 -19.38
C GLN A 337 5.71 -11.83 -20.57
N ALA A 338 5.61 -10.52 -20.32
CA ALA A 338 5.61 -9.45 -21.31
C ALA A 338 6.66 -9.59 -22.44
N GLY A 339 7.74 -10.36 -22.24
CA GLY A 339 8.87 -10.48 -23.17
C GLY A 339 9.04 -11.83 -23.91
N GLY A 340 8.17 -12.83 -23.76
CA GLY A 340 8.25 -14.10 -24.53
C GLY A 340 7.97 -15.41 -23.78
N GLU A 341 7.69 -16.45 -24.57
CA GLU A 341 7.31 -17.88 -24.35
C GLU A 341 6.69 -18.40 -23.03
N ASN A 342 5.76 -19.35 -23.21
CA ASN A 342 4.69 -19.74 -22.29
C ASN A 342 5.08 -20.84 -21.26
N GLU A 343 6.38 -21.10 -21.05
CA GLU A 343 6.84 -22.18 -20.14
C GLU A 343 6.50 -21.90 -18.67
N LEU A 344 6.40 -20.63 -18.30
CA LEU A 344 6.05 -20.22 -16.93
C LEU A 344 4.55 -20.36 -16.62
N GLY A 345 3.68 -20.51 -17.64
CA GLY A 345 2.23 -20.65 -17.45
C GLY A 345 1.86 -21.93 -16.67
N GLN A 346 2.43 -23.07 -17.05
CA GLN A 346 2.18 -24.35 -16.36
C GLN A 346 2.73 -24.35 -14.93
N LEU A 347 3.85 -23.66 -14.71
CA LEU A 347 4.44 -23.48 -13.37
C LEU A 347 3.54 -22.59 -12.49
N MET A 348 2.90 -21.58 -13.08
CA MET A 348 1.96 -20.74 -12.34
C MET A 348 0.65 -21.46 -12.02
N ASP A 349 0.12 -22.27 -12.93
CA ASP A 349 -1.08 -23.08 -12.68
C ASP A 349 -0.86 -24.06 -11.52
N GLY A 350 0.30 -24.72 -11.49
CA GLY A 350 0.68 -25.61 -10.40
C GLY A 350 0.81 -24.87 -9.07
N LEU A 351 1.45 -23.69 -9.06
CA LEU A 351 1.59 -22.86 -7.85
C LEU A 351 0.21 -22.38 -7.33
N LEU A 352 -0.70 -22.00 -8.21
CA LEU A 352 -2.05 -21.54 -7.85
C LEU A 352 -2.95 -22.67 -7.35
N ALA A 353 -2.68 -23.92 -7.78
CA ALA A 353 -3.36 -25.10 -7.27
C ALA A 353 -2.94 -25.47 -5.84
N LEU A 354 -1.77 -24.98 -5.39
CA LEU A 354 -1.38 -25.10 -3.99
C LEU A 354 -2.27 -24.17 -3.16
N ASN A 355 -3.04 -24.75 -2.24
CA ASN A 355 -3.82 -24.01 -1.25
C ASN A 355 -2.89 -23.41 -0.18
N ILE A 356 -1.97 -22.54 -0.60
CA ILE A 356 -0.96 -21.89 0.25
C ILE A 356 -1.70 -20.94 1.20
N PRO A 357 -1.57 -21.13 2.54
CA PRO A 357 -2.11 -20.18 3.49
C PRO A 357 -1.55 -18.77 3.26
N PRO A 358 -2.37 -17.71 3.39
CA PRO A 358 -1.88 -16.36 3.15
C PRO A 358 -0.92 -15.91 4.26
N VAL A 359 0.01 -15.03 3.90
CA VAL A 359 0.71 -14.18 4.89
C VAL A 359 -0.31 -13.16 5.38
N THR A 360 -0.31 -12.86 6.67
CA THR A 360 -1.25 -11.91 7.25
C THR A 360 -0.51 -10.85 8.04
N GLY A 361 -1.11 -9.69 8.19
CA GLY A 361 -0.59 -8.71 9.14
C GLY A 361 -1.64 -7.75 9.62
N LYS A 362 -1.23 -6.99 10.63
CA LYS A 362 -2.05 -5.99 11.30
C LYS A 362 -1.23 -4.77 11.64
N PHE A 363 -1.91 -3.62 11.67
CA PHE A 363 -1.37 -2.39 12.23
C PHE A 363 -2.29 -1.92 13.34
N SER A 364 -1.70 -1.46 14.44
CA SER A 364 -2.44 -0.95 15.60
C SER A 364 -1.86 0.38 16.05
N LEU A 365 -2.74 1.28 16.49
CA LEU A 365 -2.41 2.52 17.15
C LEU A 365 -2.88 2.48 18.60
N GLY A 366 -2.14 3.14 19.49
CA GLY A 366 -2.60 3.39 20.83
C GLY A 366 -1.51 3.90 21.75
N LYS A 367 -1.88 4.86 22.63
CA LYS A 367 -1.01 5.40 23.69
C LYS A 367 0.33 5.92 23.13
N GLY A 368 0.30 6.56 21.97
CA GLY A 368 1.49 7.10 21.32
C GLY A 368 2.38 6.05 20.66
N ARG A 369 1.84 4.87 20.35
CA ARG A 369 2.58 3.79 19.68
C ARG A 369 1.90 3.36 18.39
N LEU A 370 2.72 3.06 17.39
CA LEU A 370 2.36 2.30 16.21
C LEU A 370 2.97 0.91 16.35
N SER A 371 2.14 -0.13 16.28
CA SER A 371 2.59 -1.51 16.19
C SER A 371 2.20 -2.09 14.84
N SER A 372 3.13 -2.79 14.20
CA SER A 372 2.93 -3.58 12.99
C SER A 372 3.27 -5.02 13.31
N GLU A 373 2.41 -5.94 12.87
CA GLU A 373 2.59 -7.38 13.04
C GLU A 373 2.43 -8.06 11.69
N MET A 374 3.33 -8.99 11.38
CA MET A 374 3.28 -9.85 10.22
C MET A 374 3.44 -11.30 10.65
N ARG A 375 2.56 -12.18 10.16
CA ARG A 375 2.61 -13.62 10.37
C ARG A 375 2.77 -14.34 9.03
N ILE A 376 3.79 -15.17 8.93
CA ILE A 376 4.07 -16.04 7.79
C ILE A 376 3.88 -17.48 8.25
N PRO A 377 2.85 -18.20 7.78
CA PRO A 377 2.68 -19.60 8.10
C PRO A 377 3.84 -20.44 7.54
N VAL A 378 4.45 -21.29 8.35
CA VAL A 378 5.58 -22.15 7.92
C VAL A 378 5.13 -23.10 6.80
N LYS A 379 3.87 -23.54 6.83
CA LYS A 379 3.25 -24.33 5.76
C LYS A 379 3.28 -23.61 4.41
N SER A 380 3.20 -22.28 4.39
CA SER A 380 3.25 -21.50 3.16
C SER A 380 4.64 -21.50 2.54
N ILE A 381 5.66 -21.33 3.38
CA ILE A 381 7.07 -21.41 2.96
C ILE A 381 7.37 -22.80 2.41
N LYS A 382 7.00 -23.84 3.18
CA LYS A 382 7.22 -25.23 2.78
C LYS A 382 6.54 -25.57 1.45
N ALA A 383 5.27 -25.20 1.28
CA ALA A 383 4.54 -25.47 0.04
C ALA A 383 5.21 -24.79 -1.17
N GLY A 384 5.72 -23.57 -1.01
CA GLY A 384 6.48 -22.89 -2.06
C GLY A 384 7.79 -23.60 -2.39
N VAL A 385 8.62 -23.88 -1.38
CA VAL A 385 9.93 -24.55 -1.57
C VAL A 385 9.76 -25.92 -2.22
N ASP A 386 8.90 -26.78 -1.66
CA ASP A 386 8.66 -28.13 -2.16
C ASP A 386 8.21 -28.10 -3.63
N TYR A 387 7.38 -27.12 -4.00
CA TYR A 387 6.90 -26.95 -5.37
C TYR A 387 8.04 -26.59 -6.34
N PHE A 388 8.81 -25.54 -6.05
CA PHE A 388 9.89 -25.11 -6.93
C PHE A 388 11.03 -26.13 -7.01
N GLU A 389 11.35 -26.83 -5.93
CA GLU A 389 12.32 -27.94 -5.95
C GLU A 389 11.83 -29.09 -6.85
N SER A 390 10.55 -29.46 -6.77
CA SER A 390 9.99 -30.51 -7.62
C SER A 390 9.92 -30.11 -9.11
N ALA A 391 9.67 -28.84 -9.39
CA ALA A 391 9.62 -28.30 -10.75
C ALA A 391 11.02 -28.22 -11.39
N THR A 392 12.06 -27.96 -10.60
CA THR A 392 13.47 -27.89 -11.07
C THR A 392 14.15 -29.25 -11.17
N GLN A 393 13.62 -30.29 -10.53
CA GLN A 393 14.12 -31.68 -10.60
C GLN A 393 13.44 -32.54 -11.67
N SER A 394 12.37 -32.05 -12.31
CA SER A 394 11.76 -32.74 -13.47
C SER A 394 12.58 -32.42 -14.73
N PRO A 395 13.09 -33.44 -15.45
CA PRO A 395 13.83 -33.21 -16.68
C PRO A 395 12.86 -32.68 -17.74
N PHE A 396 13.17 -31.50 -18.29
CA PHE A 396 12.67 -31.11 -19.62
C PHE A 396 13.24 -32.04 -20.69
#